data_AF-A0A1H9XK19-F1
#
_entry.id   AF-A0A1H9XK19-F1
#
_cell.length_a   1.000
_cell.length_b   1.000
_cell.length_c   1.000
_cell.angle_alpha   90.00
_cell.angle_beta   90.00
_cell.angle_gamma   90.00
#
_symmetry.space_group_name_H-M   'P 1'
#
loop_
_entity.id
_entity.type
_entity.pdbx_description
1 polymer ?
#
loop_
_entity_poly.entity_id
_entity_poly.type
_entity_poly.pdbx_seq_one_letter_code
_entity_poly.pdbx_strand_id
1 'polypeptide(L)'
;MQNGKNRSGKDLVLAIVLGYEVCYRIGEAVSPSHYYYYYYYWHNTATYGTFGSVIAAAKLLNLSEEKIIHALGSVVTLAAGLWEFIEDGAMSKQLHPGKAAMNGVTSAILAEKGFTGASKILEGRRGFFEAMSDNYNANRVIDKLGKEFKITENSFKVHASCRHTHHVMGYDE
;
A
#
# COMPACT_ATOMS: atom_id res chain seq x y z
N MET A 1 23.05 -9.60 -1.40
CA MET A 1 21.69 -9.89 -0.90
C MET A 1 21.72 -11.18 -0.08
N GLN A 2 22.19 -11.13 1.17
CA GLN A 2 22.19 -12.29 2.06
C GLN A 2 21.00 -12.30 3.04
N ASN A 3 20.48 -11.13 3.45
CA ASN A 3 19.48 -11.05 4.52
C ASN A 3 18.05 -11.46 4.14
N GLY A 4 17.73 -11.64 2.86
CA GLY A 4 16.38 -12.03 2.39
C GLY A 4 16.21 -13.52 2.05
N LYS A 5 17.30 -14.30 2.06
CA LYS A 5 17.27 -15.73 1.70
C LYS A 5 17.11 -16.57 2.98
N ASN A 6 16.33 -17.65 2.92
CA ASN A 6 16.00 -18.56 4.03
C ASN A 6 15.04 -18.03 5.10
N ARG A 7 13.92 -17.41 4.69
CA ARG A 7 12.81 -17.09 5.59
C ARG A 7 11.84 -18.26 5.70
N SER A 8 11.29 -18.48 6.89
CA SER A 8 10.30 -19.52 7.12
C SER A 8 8.93 -19.11 6.53
N GLY A 9 8.02 -20.08 6.35
CA GLY A 9 6.64 -19.76 6.00
C GLY A 9 5.95 -18.84 7.02
N LYS A 10 6.31 -18.97 8.31
CA LYS A 10 5.81 -18.06 9.37
C LYS A 10 6.28 -16.63 9.16
N ASP A 11 7.54 -16.44 8.75
CA ASP A 11 8.07 -15.10 8.44
C ASP A 11 7.36 -14.47 7.24
N LEU A 12 7.05 -15.28 6.22
CA LEU A 12 6.30 -14.84 5.06
C LEU A 12 4.88 -14.41 5.43
N VAL A 13 4.15 -15.23 6.20
CA VAL A 13 2.79 -14.89 6.66
C VAL A 13 2.82 -13.63 7.51
N LEU A 14 3.78 -13.48 8.42
CA LEU A 14 3.94 -12.28 9.23
C LEU A 14 4.20 -11.04 8.36
N ALA A 15 5.08 -11.14 7.37
CA ALA A 15 5.35 -10.04 6.44
C ALA A 15 4.09 -9.63 5.65
N ILE A 16 3.28 -10.59 5.22
CA ILE A 16 1.99 -10.34 4.55
C ILE A 16 1.04 -9.62 5.50
N VAL A 17 0.86 -10.12 6.74
CA VAL A 17 -0.03 -9.49 7.73
C VAL A 17 0.39 -8.04 7.99
N LEU A 18 1.68 -7.78 8.20
CA LEU A 18 2.20 -6.41 8.41
C LEU A 18 1.99 -5.52 7.17
N GLY A 19 2.15 -6.07 5.97
CA GLY A 19 1.89 -5.35 4.73
C GLY A 19 0.42 -4.93 4.60
N TYR A 20 -0.51 -5.83 4.89
CA TYR A 20 -1.95 -5.51 4.95
C TYR A 20 -2.24 -4.44 6.01
N GLU A 21 -1.68 -4.61 7.21
CA GLU A 21 -1.90 -3.72 8.35
C GLU A 21 -1.54 -2.28 8.00
N VAL A 22 -0.32 -2.05 7.50
CA VAL A 22 0.16 -0.69 7.20
C VAL A 22 -0.56 -0.09 5.99
N CYS A 23 -0.75 -0.87 4.91
CA CYS A 23 -1.42 -0.43 3.70
C CYS A 23 -2.85 0.06 3.98
N TYR A 24 -3.65 -0.76 4.67
CA TYR A 24 -5.05 -0.43 4.94
C TYR A 24 -5.19 0.75 5.89
N ARG A 25 -4.40 0.80 6.96
CA ARG A 25 -4.46 1.89 7.95
C ARG A 25 -4.11 3.24 7.36
N ILE A 26 -3.09 3.30 6.50
CA ILE A 26 -2.73 4.54 5.80
C ILE A 26 -3.83 4.90 4.78
N GLY A 27 -4.35 3.91 4.05
CA GLY A 27 -5.48 4.13 3.13
C GLY A 27 -6.71 4.68 3.84
N GLU A 28 -7.05 4.17 5.02
CA GLU A 28 -8.13 4.66 5.87
C GLU A 28 -7.91 6.10 6.32
N ALA A 29 -6.68 6.50 6.63
CA ALA A 29 -6.38 7.87 7.05
C ALA A 29 -6.71 8.92 5.98
N VAL A 30 -6.61 8.57 4.70
CA VAL A 30 -6.88 9.49 3.57
C VAL A 30 -8.20 9.20 2.84
N SER A 31 -8.90 8.14 3.22
CA SER A 31 -10.20 7.79 2.63
C SER A 31 -11.34 8.57 3.29
N PRO A 32 -12.35 9.04 2.52
CA PRO A 32 -12.55 8.76 1.10
C PRO A 32 -11.87 9.76 0.16
N SER A 33 -11.23 10.82 0.67
CA SER A 33 -10.75 11.96 -0.13
C SER A 33 -9.79 11.54 -1.24
N HIS A 34 -8.79 10.70 -0.94
CA HIS A 34 -7.83 10.21 -1.93
C HIS A 34 -8.46 9.44 -3.10
N TYR A 35 -9.60 8.76 -2.87
CA TYR A 35 -10.23 7.87 -3.85
C TYR A 35 -11.42 8.50 -4.59
N TYR A 36 -12.29 9.22 -3.87
CA TYR A 36 -13.67 9.49 -4.31
C TYR A 36 -14.02 10.97 -4.41
N TYR A 37 -13.27 11.89 -3.78
CA TYR A 37 -13.77 13.24 -3.61
C TYR A 37 -13.45 14.12 -4.83
N TYR A 38 -14.52 14.53 -5.52
CA TYR A 38 -14.61 15.37 -6.72
C TYR A 38 -13.92 14.92 -8.00
N TYR A 39 -12.79 14.20 -7.95
CA TYR A 39 -11.94 14.06 -9.13
C TYR A 39 -11.38 12.66 -9.45
N TYR A 40 -11.55 11.67 -8.56
CA TYR A 40 -11.12 10.28 -8.80
C TYR A 40 -9.72 10.13 -9.40
N TYR A 41 -8.72 10.91 -8.96
CA TYR A 41 -7.42 10.87 -9.64
C TYR A 41 -6.66 9.57 -9.38
N TRP A 42 -6.63 9.11 -8.13
CA TRP A 42 -5.67 8.10 -7.68
C TRP A 42 -6.30 6.70 -7.55
N HIS A 43 -5.65 5.73 -8.18
CA HIS A 43 -5.96 4.33 -7.97
C HIS A 43 -5.27 3.81 -6.71
N ASN A 44 -6.06 3.60 -5.66
CA ASN A 44 -5.62 3.11 -4.34
C ASN A 44 -4.73 1.86 -4.38
N THR A 45 -4.95 0.91 -5.29
CA THR A 45 -4.08 -0.27 -5.41
C THR A 45 -2.64 0.12 -5.76
N ALA A 46 -2.47 1.16 -6.58
CA ALA A 46 -1.18 1.66 -7.01
C ALA A 46 -0.49 2.48 -5.91
N THR A 47 -1.25 3.36 -5.23
CA THR A 47 -0.71 4.24 -4.20
C THR A 47 -0.56 3.53 -2.87
N TYR A 48 -1.61 2.90 -2.34
CA TYR A 48 -1.58 2.24 -1.03
C TYR A 48 -0.76 0.94 -1.05
N GLY A 49 -0.81 0.21 -2.17
CA GLY A 49 -0.07 -1.05 -2.33
C GLY A 49 1.45 -0.91 -2.14
N THR A 50 2.00 0.28 -2.38
CA THR A 50 3.43 0.55 -2.14
C THR A 50 3.81 0.43 -0.67
N PHE A 51 2.96 0.90 0.25
CA PHE A 51 3.19 0.77 1.69
C PHE A 51 3.24 -0.70 2.12
N GLY A 52 2.26 -1.49 1.68
CA GLY A 52 2.21 -2.90 2.03
C GLY A 52 3.42 -3.67 1.51
N SER A 53 3.78 -3.43 0.24
CA SER A 53 4.93 -4.09 -0.39
C SER A 53 6.28 -3.73 0.25
N VAL A 54 6.52 -2.46 0.58
CA VAL A 54 7.79 -2.05 1.22
C VAL A 54 7.90 -2.60 2.63
N ILE A 55 6.80 -2.66 3.40
CA ILE A 55 6.80 -3.20 4.76
C ILE A 55 7.04 -4.71 4.75
N ALA A 56 6.36 -5.44 3.85
CA ALA A 56 6.59 -6.87 3.69
C ALA A 56 8.06 -7.15 3.30
N ALA A 57 8.60 -6.42 2.33
CA ALA A 57 9.98 -6.56 1.90
C ALA A 57 10.98 -6.21 3.03
N ALA A 58 10.75 -5.10 3.74
CA ALA A 58 11.59 -4.67 4.85
C ALA A 58 11.58 -5.68 6.00
N LYS A 59 10.42 -6.30 6.29
CA LYS A 59 10.31 -7.36 7.29
C LYS A 59 11.13 -8.60 6.90
N LEU A 60 11.03 -9.03 5.64
CA LEU A 60 11.79 -10.18 5.14
C LEU A 60 13.30 -9.91 5.02
N LEU A 61 13.71 -8.66 4.85
CA LEU A 61 15.11 -8.23 4.90
C LEU A 61 15.61 -7.98 6.34
N ASN A 62 14.73 -8.07 7.34
CA ASN A 62 15.02 -7.75 8.74
C ASN A 62 15.67 -6.37 8.91
N LEU A 63 15.08 -5.36 8.26
CA LEU A 63 15.55 -3.98 8.37
C LEU A 63 15.29 -3.42 9.77
N SER A 64 16.18 -2.55 10.23
CA SER A 64 15.97 -1.73 11.42
C SER A 64 14.85 -0.71 11.18
N GLU A 65 14.30 -0.16 12.27
CA GLU A 65 13.29 0.90 12.21
C GLU A 65 13.73 2.10 11.37
N GLU A 66 14.97 2.58 11.56
CA GLU A 66 15.56 3.65 10.76
C GLU A 66 15.55 3.34 9.26
N LYS A 67 15.93 2.11 8.88
CA LYS A 67 15.91 1.69 7.48
C LYS A 67 14.49 1.53 6.95
N ILE A 68 13.53 1.13 7.77
CA ILE A 68 12.11 1.11 7.40
C ILE A 68 11.61 2.54 7.10
N ILE A 69 11.98 3.52 7.92
CA ILE A 69 11.65 4.94 7.69
C ILE A 69 12.22 5.41 6.34
N HIS A 70 13.47 5.10 6.03
CA HIS A 70 14.06 5.44 4.74
C HIS A 70 13.44 4.69 3.56
N ALA A 71 13.07 3.42 3.73
CA ALA A 71 12.39 2.63 2.72
C ALA A 71 11.00 3.23 2.40
N LEU A 72 10.23 3.60 3.43
CA LEU A 72 8.96 4.32 3.28
C LEU A 72 9.18 5.66 2.59
N GLY A 73 10.15 6.45 3.05
CA GLY A 73 10.51 7.73 2.45
C GLY A 73 10.82 7.64 0.96
N SER A 74 11.41 6.52 0.53
CA SER A 74 11.77 6.26 -0.86
C SER A 74 10.61 5.71 -1.69
N VAL A 75 9.78 4.82 -1.14
CA VAL A 75 8.70 4.17 -1.92
C VAL A 75 7.53 5.12 -2.17
N VAL A 76 7.20 5.98 -1.20
CA VAL A 76 5.98 6.79 -1.25
C VAL A 76 6.08 7.90 -2.29
N THR A 77 7.27 8.46 -2.53
CA THR A 77 7.47 9.38 -3.65
C THR A 77 7.37 8.70 -5.03
N LEU A 78 7.38 7.36 -5.08
CA LEU A 78 7.15 6.56 -6.28
C LEU A 78 5.70 6.03 -6.35
N ALA A 79 4.86 6.36 -5.36
CA ALA A 79 3.46 5.95 -5.33
C ALA A 79 2.67 6.75 -6.37
N ALA A 80 2.22 6.08 -7.43
CA ALA A 80 1.47 6.69 -8.51
C ALA A 80 0.55 5.67 -9.18
N GLY A 81 -0.51 6.17 -9.80
CA GLY A 81 -1.45 5.39 -10.61
C GLY A 81 -2.73 6.18 -10.81
N LEU A 82 -3.00 6.55 -12.05
CA LEU A 82 -4.18 7.34 -12.42
C LEU A 82 -5.36 6.43 -12.78
N TRP A 83 -6.57 6.88 -12.46
CA TRP A 83 -7.81 6.14 -12.72
C TRP A 83 -8.28 6.17 -14.18
N GLU A 84 -7.69 7.02 -15.03
CA GLU A 84 -8.12 7.24 -16.43
C GLU A 84 -8.37 5.96 -17.24
N PHE A 85 -7.71 4.85 -16.90
CA PHE A 85 -7.97 3.54 -17.51
C PHE A 85 -9.44 3.08 -17.45
N ILE A 86 -10.27 3.66 -16.58
CA ILE A 86 -11.68 3.33 -16.48
C ILE A 86 -12.49 3.82 -17.69
N GLU A 87 -12.04 4.90 -18.33
CA GLU A 87 -12.76 5.54 -19.43
C GLU A 87 -12.67 4.72 -20.73
N ASP A 88 -11.53 4.06 -20.96
CA ASP A 88 -11.26 3.32 -22.20
C ASP A 88 -10.98 1.82 -21.97
N GLY A 89 -10.99 1.36 -20.71
CA GLY A 89 -10.70 -0.03 -20.36
C GLY A 89 -9.23 -0.42 -20.55
N ALA A 90 -8.29 0.53 -20.50
CA ALA A 90 -6.88 0.28 -20.74
C ALA A 90 -6.24 -0.77 -19.80
N MET A 91 -5.26 -1.48 -20.35
CA MET A 91 -4.43 -2.46 -19.61
C MET A 91 -3.48 -1.84 -18.58
N SER A 92 -3.42 -0.51 -18.48
CA SER A 92 -2.57 0.20 -17.52
C SER A 92 -2.97 -0.09 -16.07
N LYS A 93 -4.23 -0.46 -15.81
CA LYS A 93 -4.69 -0.90 -14.48
C LYS A 93 -3.83 -2.04 -13.91
N GLN A 94 -3.45 -3.00 -14.74
CA GLN A 94 -2.71 -4.20 -14.35
C GLN A 94 -1.27 -3.87 -13.99
N LEU A 95 -0.71 -2.79 -14.55
CA LEU A 95 0.61 -2.28 -14.18
C LEU A 95 0.66 -1.79 -12.74
N HIS A 96 -0.46 -1.27 -12.21
CA HIS A 96 -0.52 -0.67 -10.87
C HIS A 96 -0.04 -1.61 -9.73
N PRO A 97 -0.63 -2.79 -9.50
CA PRO A 97 -0.15 -3.70 -8.45
C PRO A 97 1.27 -4.20 -8.71
N GLY A 98 1.63 -4.48 -9.97
CA GLY A 98 2.96 -4.96 -10.33
C GLY A 98 4.04 -3.91 -10.05
N LYS A 99 3.79 -2.65 -10.41
CA LYS A 99 4.71 -1.54 -10.16
C LYS A 99 4.80 -1.20 -8.68
N ALA A 100 3.69 -1.22 -7.95
CA ALA A 100 3.69 -1.04 -6.51
C ALA A 100 4.58 -2.07 -5.82
N ALA A 101 4.44 -3.36 -6.16
CA ALA A 101 5.28 -4.43 -5.64
C ALA A 101 6.76 -4.25 -5.99
N MET A 102 7.08 -3.92 -7.25
CA MET A 102 8.45 -3.65 -7.70
C MET A 102 9.09 -2.49 -6.93
N ASN A 103 8.35 -1.39 -6.75
CA ASN A 103 8.83 -0.22 -6.04
C ASN A 103 9.13 -0.56 -4.58
N GLY A 104 8.24 -1.26 -3.88
CA GLY A 104 8.45 -1.64 -2.48
C GLY A 104 9.69 -2.50 -2.25
N VAL A 105 9.90 -3.53 -3.09
CA VAL A 105 11.10 -4.38 -3.02
C VAL A 105 12.36 -3.55 -3.29
N THR A 106 12.34 -2.72 -4.34
CA THR A 106 13.47 -1.86 -4.70
C THR A 106 13.83 -0.89 -3.57
N SER A 107 12.84 -0.18 -3.02
CA SER A 107 13.05 0.80 -1.94
C SER A 107 13.56 0.15 -0.65
N ALA A 108 13.09 -1.04 -0.29
CA ALA A 108 13.61 -1.77 0.87
C ALA A 108 15.08 -2.19 0.67
N ILE A 109 15.46 -2.66 -0.52
CA ILE A 109 16.85 -3.00 -0.86
C ILE A 109 17.74 -1.74 -0.86
N LEU A 110 17.24 -0.62 -1.36
CA LEU A 110 17.96 0.65 -1.33
C LEU A 110 18.25 1.09 0.12
N ALA A 111 17.24 1.05 0.99
CA ALA A 111 17.40 1.35 2.40
C ALA A 111 18.33 0.36 3.13
N GLU A 112 18.28 -0.94 2.77
CA GLU A 112 19.24 -1.94 3.27
C GLU A 112 20.68 -1.49 3.03
N LYS A 113 20.93 -0.91 1.85
CA LYS A 113 22.23 -0.41 1.37
C LYS A 113 22.58 1.00 1.86
N GLY A 114 21.75 1.62 2.70
CA GLY A 114 22.00 2.94 3.27
C GLY A 114 21.50 4.11 2.42
N PHE A 115 20.67 3.87 1.40
CA PHE A 115 19.97 4.95 0.71
C PHE A 115 18.95 5.59 1.65
N THR A 116 18.93 6.92 1.70
CA THR A 116 18.07 7.68 2.60
C THR A 116 16.80 8.15 1.88
N GLY A 117 15.66 7.97 2.55
CA GLY A 117 14.37 8.55 2.16
C GLY A 117 13.91 9.60 3.17
N ALA A 118 12.94 10.43 2.76
CA ALA A 118 12.37 11.48 3.62
C ALA A 118 11.72 10.87 4.88
N SER A 119 12.15 11.30 6.06
CA SER A 119 11.70 10.72 7.34
C SER A 119 10.26 11.06 7.73
N LYS A 120 9.73 12.17 7.20
CA LYS A 120 8.34 12.62 7.41
C LYS A 120 7.48 12.49 6.15
N ILE A 121 7.67 11.40 5.39
CA ILE A 121 7.01 11.24 4.09
C ILE A 121 5.48 11.14 4.17
N LEU A 122 4.91 10.81 5.33
CA LEU A 122 3.47 10.79 5.54
C LEU A 122 2.92 12.17 5.91
N GLU A 123 3.42 12.73 7.01
CA GLU A 123 2.86 13.89 7.72
C GLU A 123 3.60 15.21 7.47
N GLY A 124 4.69 15.19 6.71
CA GLY A 124 5.43 16.41 6.38
C GLY A 124 4.59 17.37 5.56
N ARG A 125 4.97 18.66 5.53
CA ARG A 125 4.31 19.71 4.73
C ARG A 125 4.21 19.44 3.22
N ARG A 126 4.98 18.46 2.72
CA ARG A 126 4.95 17.95 1.33
C ARG A 126 4.83 16.43 1.31
N GLY A 127 4.28 15.86 2.39
CA GLY A 127 4.10 14.44 2.59
C GLY A 127 2.84 13.93 1.91
N PHE A 128 2.65 12.62 1.96
CA PHE A 128 1.55 11.89 1.32
C PHE A 128 0.17 12.44 1.70
N PHE A 129 -0.06 12.74 2.98
CA PHE A 129 -1.36 13.23 3.44
C PHE A 129 -1.71 14.59 2.83
N GLU A 130 -0.75 15.51 2.79
CA GLU A 130 -0.92 16.83 2.20
C GLU A 130 -0.97 16.80 0.67
N ALA A 131 -0.19 15.91 0.03
CA ALA A 131 -0.01 15.92 -1.42
C ALA A 131 -1.09 15.13 -2.17
N MET A 132 -1.71 14.13 -1.53
CA MET A 132 -2.60 13.18 -2.17
C MET A 132 -3.95 13.04 -1.46
N SER A 133 -4.32 13.98 -0.60
CA SER A 133 -5.63 14.03 0.05
C SER A 133 -6.04 15.47 0.32
N ASP A 134 -7.29 15.81 0.05
CA ASP A 134 -7.86 17.12 0.44
C ASP A 134 -8.27 17.13 1.91
N ASN A 135 -8.61 15.96 2.45
CA ASN A 135 -8.96 15.76 3.84
C ASN A 135 -8.38 14.43 4.33
N TYR A 136 -7.79 14.42 5.52
CA TYR A 136 -7.23 13.22 6.13
C TYR A 136 -7.37 13.25 7.65
N ASN A 137 -7.39 12.05 8.25
CA ASN A 137 -7.32 11.86 9.70
C ASN A 137 -6.18 10.90 10.04
N ALA A 138 -5.03 11.46 10.39
CA ALA A 138 -3.83 10.68 10.71
C ALA A 138 -4.01 9.75 11.92
N ASN A 139 -4.92 10.04 12.85
CA ASN A 139 -5.17 9.16 14.00
C ASN A 139 -5.69 7.77 13.60
N ARG A 140 -6.33 7.65 12.42
CA ARG A 140 -6.78 6.35 11.89
C ARG A 140 -5.64 5.39 11.63
N VAL A 141 -4.42 5.89 11.41
CA VAL A 141 -3.24 5.03 11.20
C VAL A 141 -3.01 4.11 12.41
N ILE A 142 -3.23 4.61 13.63
CA ILE A 142 -2.94 3.88 14.87
C ILE A 142 -4.20 3.38 15.60
N ASP A 143 -5.38 3.65 15.05
CA ASP A 143 -6.64 3.32 15.72
C ASP A 143 -6.77 1.81 15.96
N LYS A 144 -6.92 1.42 17.22
CA LYS A 144 -6.99 0.01 17.65
C LYS A 144 -5.84 -0.88 17.16
N LEU A 145 -4.65 -0.29 16.94
CA LEU A 145 -3.45 -1.04 16.57
C LEU A 145 -3.14 -2.14 17.60
N GLY A 146 -2.85 -3.35 17.11
CA GLY A 146 -2.59 -4.52 17.95
C GLY A 146 -3.83 -5.19 18.57
N LYS A 147 -5.03 -4.62 18.35
CA LYS A 147 -6.31 -5.22 18.77
C LYS A 147 -7.12 -5.74 17.58
N GLU A 148 -7.15 -4.99 16.49
CA GLU A 148 -7.82 -5.36 15.25
C GLU A 148 -6.80 -5.45 14.11
N PHE A 149 -6.86 -6.52 13.33
CA PHE A 149 -5.95 -6.77 12.20
C PHE A 149 -6.66 -6.57 10.87
N LYS A 150 -6.15 -5.65 10.06
CA LYS A 150 -6.80 -5.24 8.81
C LYS A 150 -6.88 -6.33 7.75
N ILE A 151 -6.00 -7.34 7.81
CA ILE A 151 -6.07 -8.49 6.90
C ILE A 151 -7.39 -9.27 7.01
N THR A 152 -8.06 -9.19 8.16
CA THR A 152 -9.35 -9.88 8.41
C THR A 152 -10.55 -9.17 7.78
N GLU A 153 -10.37 -7.93 7.32
CA GLU A 153 -11.42 -7.11 6.69
C GLU A 153 -11.45 -7.28 5.16
N ASN A 154 -10.60 -8.16 4.61
CA ASN A 154 -10.51 -8.38 3.17
C ASN A 154 -11.65 -9.27 2.63
N SER A 155 -11.99 -9.10 1.35
CA SER A 155 -13.01 -9.89 0.67
C SER A 155 -12.41 -10.78 -0.40
N PHE A 156 -12.95 -11.99 -0.56
CA PHE A 156 -12.65 -12.84 -1.71
C PHE A 156 -13.65 -12.56 -2.85
N LYS A 157 -13.13 -12.35 -4.06
CA LYS A 157 -13.98 -12.16 -5.24
C LYS A 157 -14.52 -13.49 -5.74
N VAL A 158 -15.84 -13.60 -5.87
CA VAL A 158 -16.50 -14.77 -6.49
C VAL A 158 -16.40 -14.71 -8.02
N HIS A 159 -16.41 -13.50 -8.60
CA HIS A 159 -16.36 -13.29 -10.04
C HIS A 159 -15.16 -12.43 -10.45
N ALA A 160 -14.61 -12.69 -11.65
CA ALA A 160 -13.47 -11.99 -12.24
C ALA A 160 -13.84 -10.61 -12.83
N SER A 161 -14.49 -9.75 -12.03
CA SER A 161 -14.95 -8.42 -12.44
C SER A 161 -14.72 -7.35 -11.36
N CYS A 162 -15.09 -6.10 -11.65
CA CYS A 162 -15.02 -4.99 -10.70
C CYS A 162 -15.95 -5.25 -9.51
N ARG A 163 -15.51 -4.97 -8.27
CA ARG A 163 -16.34 -5.20 -7.06
C ARG A 163 -17.70 -4.52 -7.15
N HIS A 164 -17.78 -3.36 -7.81
CA HIS A 164 -19.02 -2.62 -8.00
C HIS A 164 -20.06 -3.38 -8.82
N THR A 165 -19.70 -4.35 -9.67
CA THR A 165 -20.68 -5.16 -10.43
C THR A 165 -21.12 -6.41 -9.67
N HIS A 166 -20.55 -6.72 -8.50
CA HIS A 166 -20.81 -7.98 -7.80
C HIS A 166 -22.26 -8.12 -7.33
N HIS A 167 -22.87 -7.02 -6.89
CA HIS A 167 -24.25 -7.00 -6.41
C HIS A 167 -25.29 -7.36 -7.48
N VAL A 168 -24.97 -7.21 -8.78
CA VAL A 168 -25.91 -7.52 -9.88
C VAL A 168 -25.67 -8.88 -10.53
N MET A 169 -24.55 -9.55 -10.25
CA MET A 169 -24.20 -10.81 -10.94
C MET A 169 -24.91 -12.05 -10.37
N GLY A 170 -25.71 -11.91 -9.32
CA GLY A 170 -26.36 -13.03 -8.63
C GLY A 170 -25.36 -13.97 -7.96
N TYR A 171 -25.84 -14.79 -7.04
CA TYR A 171 -25.12 -15.98 -6.61
C TYR A 171 -25.90 -17.14 -7.22
N ASP A 172 -25.29 -17.86 -8.15
CA ASP A 172 -25.83 -19.15 -8.60
C ASP A 172 -25.65 -20.14 -7.43
N GLU A 173 -26.68 -20.22 -6.57
CA GLU A 173 -26.93 -21.36 -5.67
C GLU A 173 -28.10 -22.20 -6.19
#